data_AF-A0A6I5CHM6-F1
#
_entry.id   AF-A0A6I5CHM6-F1
#
_cell.length_a   1.000
_cell.length_b   1.000
_cell.length_c   1.000
_cell.angle_alpha   90.00
_cell.angle_beta   90.00
_cell.angle_gamma   90.00
#
_symmetry.space_group_name_H-M   'P 1'
#
loop_
_entity.id
_entity.type
_entity.pdbx_description
1 polymer ?
#
loop_
_entity_poly.entity_id
_entity_poly.type
_entity_poly.pdbx_seq_one_letter_code
_entity_poly.pdbx_strand_id
1 'polypeptide(L)'
;MAHLAHTEYELRGRSSLDVREVLRHTLFAATVTGSPVQNACRVIERHESGGRGYYAGALALLGRDAGGAQTLDSPILIRTADID
;
A
#
# COMPACT_ATOMS: atom_id res chain seq x y z
N MET A 1 -14.15 -13.02 -0.93
CA MET A 1 -13.24 -13.75 -0.03
C MET A 1 -13.88 -15.09 0.32
N ALA A 2 -13.14 -16.20 0.31
CA ALA A 2 -13.73 -17.55 0.46
C ALA A 2 -14.11 -17.92 1.91
N HIS A 3 -13.42 -17.36 2.92
CA HIS A 3 -13.53 -17.83 4.31
C HIS A 3 -13.72 -16.73 5.37
N LEU A 4 -13.87 -15.47 4.96
CA LEU A 4 -14.14 -14.36 5.88
C LEU A 4 -14.76 -13.18 5.13
N ALA A 5 -15.34 -12.23 5.87
CA ALA A 5 -15.82 -10.95 5.35
C ALA A 5 -15.07 -9.79 6.01
N HIS A 6 -14.91 -8.70 5.26
CA HIS A 6 -14.41 -7.42 5.75
C HIS A 6 -15.47 -6.35 5.56
N THR A 7 -15.48 -5.36 6.45
CA THR A 7 -16.16 -4.09 6.18
C THR A 7 -15.15 -3.11 5.60
N GLU A 8 -15.59 -2.28 4.67
CA GLU A 8 -14.71 -1.35 3.95
C GLU A 8 -15.40 0.00 3.71
N TYR A 9 -14.56 1.00 3.46
CA TYR A 9 -14.96 2.33 3.01
C TYR A 9 -14.14 2.70 1.78
N GLU A 10 -14.75 3.47 0.88
CA GLU A 10 -14.07 4.02 -0.28
C GLU A 10 -13.76 5.50 -0.07
N LEU A 11 -12.50 5.89 -0.31
CA LEU A 11 -12.03 7.27 -0.28
C LEU A 11 -11.62 7.68 -1.69
N ARG A 12 -12.23 8.76 -2.20
CA ARG A 12 -11.91 9.32 -3.52
C ARG A 12 -11.45 10.76 -3.39
N GLY A 13 -10.46 11.13 -4.19
CA GLY A 13 -9.93 12.49 -4.28
C GLY A 13 -9.36 12.75 -5.66
N ARG A 14 -9.00 14.01 -5.92
CA ARG A 14 -8.28 14.41 -7.13
C ARG A 14 -6.88 14.87 -6.73
N SER A 15 -5.90 14.50 -7.54
CA SER A 15 -4.51 14.91 -7.37
C SER A 15 -3.90 15.16 -8.74
N SER A 16 -3.00 16.13 -8.81
CA SER A 16 -2.13 16.38 -9.97
C SER A 16 -0.69 15.94 -9.71
N LEU A 17 -0.44 15.24 -8.60
CA LEU A 17 0.87 14.70 -8.29
C LEU A 17 1.24 13.62 -9.30
N ASP A 18 2.53 13.56 -9.62
CA ASP A 18 3.08 12.43 -10.34
C ASP A 18 2.85 11.14 -9.53
N VAL A 19 2.57 10.03 -10.22
CA VAL A 19 2.27 8.72 -9.60
C VAL A 19 3.39 8.24 -8.64
N ARG A 20 4.65 8.62 -8.88
CA ARG A 20 5.78 8.31 -8.01
C ARG A 20 5.69 9.04 -6.67
N GLU A 21 5.25 10.31 -6.71
CA GLU A 21 5.04 11.11 -5.50
C GLU A 21 3.80 10.63 -4.74
N VAL A 22 2.75 10.21 -5.45
CA VAL A 22 1.59 9.54 -4.82
C VAL A 22 2.04 8.31 -4.04
N LEU A 23 2.81 7.41 -4.64
CA LEU A 23 3.34 6.22 -3.95
C LEU A 23 4.22 6.62 -2.76
N ARG A 24 5.15 7.57 -2.95
CA ARG A 24 6.04 8.04 -1.88
C ARG A 24 5.29 8.58 -0.66
N HIS A 25 4.22 9.33 -0.87
CA HIS A 25 3.46 9.96 0.20
C HIS A 25 2.41 9.06 0.85
N THR A 26 1.98 8.01 0.16
CA THR A 26 0.89 7.13 0.63
C THR A 26 1.38 5.79 1.17
N LEU A 27 2.66 5.46 0.96
CA LEU A 27 3.24 4.25 1.51
C LEU A 27 3.68 4.43 2.97
N PHE A 28 3.36 3.51 3.89
CA PHE A 28 2.46 2.36 3.71
C PHE A 28 1.04 2.67 4.20
N ALA A 29 0.07 1.91 3.70
CA ALA A 29 -1.31 2.05 4.15
C ALA A 29 -1.42 1.79 5.67
N ALA A 30 -2.20 2.64 6.36
CA ALA A 30 -2.39 2.55 7.80
C ALA A 30 -3.07 1.23 8.24
N THR A 31 -3.80 0.57 7.35
CA THR A 31 -4.48 -0.72 7.60
C THR A 31 -3.52 -1.90 7.80
N VAL A 32 -2.26 -1.78 7.37
CA VAL A 32 -1.24 -2.83 7.48
C VAL A 32 0.01 -2.40 8.26
N THR A 33 0.02 -1.15 8.73
CA THR A 33 1.08 -0.60 9.59
C THR A 33 0.51 -0.15 10.93
N GLY A 34 -0.31 0.90 10.91
CA GLY A 34 -0.98 1.50 12.05
C GLY A 34 -1.04 3.02 11.92
N SER A 35 -1.42 3.70 13.00
CA SER A 35 -1.51 5.17 13.05
C SER A 35 -1.06 5.72 14.41
N PRO A 36 -0.33 6.85 14.46
CA PRO A 36 0.28 7.56 13.33
C PRO A 36 1.38 6.72 12.67
N VAL A 37 1.51 6.78 11.33
CA VAL A 37 2.36 5.87 10.53
C VAL A 37 3.80 5.82 11.03
N GLN A 38 4.42 6.97 11.29
CA GLN A 38 5.81 7.02 11.77
C GLN A 38 6.00 6.30 13.11
N ASN A 39 5.06 6.45 14.04
CA ASN A 39 5.11 5.76 15.33
C ASN A 39 4.77 4.27 15.16
N ALA A 40 3.82 3.94 14.29
CA ALA A 40 3.47 2.56 13.97
C ALA A 40 4.69 1.79 13.43
N CYS A 41 5.48 2.37 12.53
CA CYS A 41 6.74 1.77 12.06
C CYS A 41 7.73 1.50 13.20
N ARG A 42 7.85 2.42 14.17
CA ARG A 42 8.71 2.21 15.37
C ARG A 42 8.17 1.12 16.28
N VAL A 43 6.85 1.00 16.42
CA VAL A 43 6.22 -0.10 17.18
C VAL A 43 6.51 -1.43 16.50
N ILE A 44 6.34 -1.51 15.17
CA ILE A 44 6.64 -2.69 14.36
C ILE A 44 8.09 -3.13 14.56
N GLU A 45 9.04 -2.20 14.39
CA GLU A 45 10.47 -2.46 14.57
C GLU A 45 10.80 -3.02 15.97
N ARG A 46 10.10 -2.56 17.02
CA ARG A 46 10.32 -3.05 18.40
C ARG A 46 9.76 -4.45 18.65
N HIS A 47 8.76 -4.90 17.89
CA HIS A 47 8.01 -6.12 18.17
C HIS A 47 8.16 -7.22 17.13
N GLU A 48 8.68 -6.93 15.94
CA GLU A 48 8.96 -7.91 14.90
C GLU A 48 10.46 -8.26 14.88
N SER A 49 10.78 -9.56 14.91
CA SER A 49 12.16 -10.05 14.96
C SER A 49 12.89 -10.01 13.61
N GLY A 50 12.17 -9.76 12.52
CA GLY A 50 12.72 -9.75 11.16
C GLY A 50 12.09 -8.65 10.30
N GLY A 51 12.74 -8.36 9.18
CA GLY A 51 12.18 -7.45 8.18
C GLY A 51 10.93 -8.04 7.52
N ARG A 52 10.04 -7.16 7.04
CA ARG A 52 8.78 -7.59 6.40
C ARG A 52 8.93 -8.06 4.96
N GLY A 53 10.11 -7.91 4.34
CA GLY A 53 10.26 -8.14 2.90
C GLY A 53 9.23 -7.30 2.12
N TYR A 54 8.41 -7.95 1.30
CA TYR A 54 7.31 -7.30 0.57
C TYR A 54 5.99 -7.19 1.34
N TYR A 55 5.85 -7.83 2.51
CA TYR A 55 4.62 -7.77 3.30
C TYR A 55 4.30 -6.32 3.71
N ALA A 56 3.02 -5.95 3.59
CA ALA A 56 2.51 -4.58 3.77
C ALA A 56 2.99 -3.56 2.72
N GLY A 57 3.75 -4.00 1.71
CA GLY A 57 4.18 -3.20 0.58
C GLY A 57 3.07 -2.93 -0.43
N ALA A 58 3.46 -2.37 -1.57
CA ALA A 58 2.60 -2.17 -2.73
C ALA A 58 3.18 -2.86 -3.96
N LEU A 59 2.31 -3.50 -4.74
CA LEU A 59 2.61 -3.91 -6.10
C LEU A 59 1.99 -2.88 -7.04
N ALA A 60 2.80 -2.07 -7.69
CA ALA A 60 2.31 -0.91 -8.45
C ALA A 60 2.46 -1.12 -9.97
N LEU A 61 1.34 -1.11 -10.68
CA LEU A 61 1.27 -1.04 -12.13
C LEU A 61 1.14 0.42 -12.57
N LEU A 62 2.20 0.96 -13.14
CA LEU A 62 2.25 2.32 -13.68
C LEU A 62 2.02 2.28 -15.19
N GLY A 63 1.20 3.19 -15.69
CA GLY A 63 0.89 3.25 -17.11
C GLY A 63 0.49 4.65 -17.57
N ARG A 64 -0.04 4.69 -18.78
CA ARG A 64 -0.70 5.86 -19.35
C ARG A 64 -2.00 5.45 -20.03
N ASP A 65 -3.02 6.29 -19.94
CA ASP A 65 -4.26 6.10 -20.69
C ASP A 65 -4.13 6.59 -22.15
N ALA A 66 -5.21 6.46 -22.93
CA ALA A 66 -5.25 6.90 -24.33
C ALA A 66 -5.04 8.41 -24.51
N GLY A 67 -5.32 9.22 -23.48
CA GLY A 67 -5.08 10.66 -23.46
C GLY A 67 -3.66 11.03 -22.98
N GLY A 68 -2.84 10.05 -22.63
CA GLY A 68 -1.48 10.24 -22.13
C GLY A 68 -1.40 10.56 -20.63
N ALA A 69 -2.52 10.58 -19.90
CA ALA A 69 -2.53 10.81 -18.46
C ALA A 69 -1.94 9.61 -17.73
N GLN A 70 -1.24 9.85 -16.62
CA GLN A 70 -0.63 8.77 -15.83
C GLN A 70 -1.71 7.95 -15.13
N THR A 71 -1.55 6.63 -15.15
CA THR A 71 -2.41 5.68 -14.42
C THR A 71 -1.60 4.93 -13.38
N LEU A 72 -2.22 4.63 -12.25
CA LEU A 72 -1.64 3.84 -11.16
C LEU A 72 -2.71 2.87 -10.65
N ASP A 73 -2.42 1.57 -10.70
CA ASP A 73 -3.14 0.55 -9.96
C ASP A 73 -2.17 -0.13 -8.98
N SER A 74 -2.55 -0.23 -7.71
CA SER A 74 -1.61 -0.54 -6.63
C SER A 74 -2.25 -1.28 -5.46
N PRO A 75 -2.45 -2.62 -5.55
CA PRO A 75 -2.85 -3.42 -4.41
C PRO A 75 -1.81 -3.42 -3.28
N ILE A 76 -2.30 -3.56 -2.05
CA ILE A 76 -1.49 -3.80 -0.85
C ILE A 76 -1.06 -5.27 -0.84
N LEU A 77 0.22 -5.54 -0.61
CA LEU A 77 0.76 -6.90 -0.51
C LEU A 77 0.43 -7.54 0.85
N ILE A 78 -0.78 -8.10 0.90
CA ILE A 78 -1.29 -8.99 1.94
C ILE A 78 -1.92 -10.21 1.28
N ARG A 79 -1.96 -11.35 1.99
CA ARG A 79 -2.47 -12.62 1.43
C ARG A 79 -1.68 -13.07 0.18
N THR A 80 -0.37 -12.80 0.18
CA THR A 80 0.58 -13.10 -0.89
C THR A 80 1.68 -14.02 -0.36
N ALA A 81 2.17 -14.94 -1.20
CA ALA A 81 3.35 -15.73 -0.92
C ALA A 81 4.56 -15.14 -1.66
N ASP A 82 5.69 -15.04 -0.95
CA ASP A 82 7.01 -14.70 -1.50
C ASP A 82 7.81 -16.01 -1.60
N ILE A 83 8.33 -16.34 -2.78
CA ILE A 83 8.96 -17.63 -3.08
C ILE A 83 10.28 -17.36 -3.78
N ASP A 84 11.37 -17.89 -3.21
CA ASP A 84 12.73 -17.86 -3.76
C ASP A 84 12.96 -18.96 -4.82
#